data_AF-A0A1Y3ASQ9-F1
#
_entry.id   AF-A0A1Y3ASQ9-F1
#
_cell.length_a   1.000
_cell.length_b   1.000
_cell.length_c   1.000
_cell.angle_alpha   90.00
_cell.angle_beta   90.00
_cell.angle_gamma   90.00
#
_symmetry.space_group_name_H-M   'P 1'
#
loop_
_entity.id
_entity.type
_entity.pdbx_description
1 polymer ?
#
loop_
_entity_poly.entity_id
_entity_poly.type
_entity_poly.pdbx_seq_one_letter_code
_entity_poly.pdbx_strand_id
1 'polypeptide(L)'
;LERFEIYSFLIGWSEPYIVEYSLEYGLLRLSEQMRDRYHVPVMKVVLNPETDKCFGDRTARFMLNNFLGYDDVLIGSIKQLAERENNRGFVRNVVTGEHFRFVNVWMTRTSYLAAAFIMIVFTLFVSMLIRYSHQQVRIDYILFSL
;
A
#
# COMPACT_ATOMS: atom_id res chain seq x y z
N LEU A 1 19.54 -7.11 -20.10
CA LEU A 1 19.57 -6.38 -18.81
C LEU A 1 18.42 -6.91 -17.98
N GLU A 2 18.77 -7.85 -17.12
CA GLU A 2 17.89 -8.70 -16.34
C GLU A 2 17.18 -7.84 -15.28
N ARG A 3 15.85 -7.70 -15.41
CA ARG A 3 15.03 -7.10 -14.36
C ARG A 3 15.10 -8.03 -13.15
N PHE A 4 15.79 -7.63 -12.10
CA PHE A 4 15.83 -8.36 -10.83
C PHE A 4 14.40 -8.56 -10.30
N GLU A 5 14.04 -9.81 -9.98
CA GLU A 5 12.66 -10.19 -9.66
C GLU A 5 12.34 -10.06 -8.17
N ILE A 6 13.36 -10.22 -7.31
CA ILE A 6 13.22 -10.12 -5.85
C ILE A 6 14.31 -9.21 -5.29
N TYR A 7 13.92 -8.23 -4.47
CA TYR A 7 14.83 -7.38 -3.72
C TYR A 7 14.73 -7.72 -2.24
N SER A 8 15.84 -8.14 -1.63
CA SER A 8 15.92 -8.46 -0.21
C SER A 8 16.75 -7.40 0.50
N PHE A 9 16.14 -6.64 1.39
CA PHE A 9 16.81 -5.62 2.21
C PHE A 9 17.02 -6.15 3.62
N LEU A 10 18.26 -6.04 4.11
CA LEU A 10 18.69 -6.57 5.41
C LEU A 10 19.29 -5.44 6.24
N ILE A 11 18.69 -5.10 7.38
CA ILE A 11 19.28 -4.22 8.40
C ILE A 11 19.64 -5.06 9.62
N GLY A 12 20.91 -5.01 10.06
CA GLY A 12 21.41 -5.84 11.14
C GLY A 12 21.70 -5.08 12.44
N TRP A 13 20.84 -5.24 13.47
CA TRP A 13 21.14 -5.12 14.91
C TRP A 13 20.08 -5.88 15.72
N SER A 14 20.47 -6.74 16.69
CA SER A 14 19.70 -7.58 17.64
C SER A 14 18.46 -8.37 17.15
N GLU A 15 17.65 -7.78 16.26
CA GLU A 15 16.58 -8.40 15.47
C GLU A 15 16.76 -7.96 14.00
N PRO A 16 17.16 -8.87 13.09
CA PRO A 16 17.38 -8.51 11.70
C PRO A 16 16.06 -8.08 11.05
N TYR A 17 15.97 -6.85 10.53
CA TYR A 17 14.80 -6.44 9.76
C TYR A 17 15.01 -6.83 8.30
N ILE A 18 14.25 -7.84 7.85
CA ILE A 18 14.41 -8.45 6.52
C ILE A 18 13.14 -8.21 5.71
N VAL A 19 13.28 -7.47 4.61
CA VAL A 19 12.16 -7.13 3.75
C VAL A 19 12.41 -7.61 2.33
N GLU A 20 11.44 -8.35 1.79
CA GLU A 20 11.44 -8.80 0.40
C GLU A 20 10.42 -8.02 -0.42
N TYR A 21 10.82 -7.52 -1.60
CA TYR A 21 9.94 -6.89 -2.59
C TYR A 21 9.98 -7.66 -3.91
N SER A 22 8.80 -7.90 -4.50
CA SER A 22 8.65 -8.49 -5.84
C SER A 22 7.38 -7.99 -6.53
N LEU A 23 7.38 -7.95 -7.86
CA LEU A 23 6.20 -7.62 -8.66
C LEU A 23 5.14 -8.72 -8.61
N GLU A 24 5.56 -9.97 -8.52
CA GLU A 24 4.69 -11.14 -8.48
C GLU A 24 4.65 -11.76 -7.10
N TYR A 25 3.44 -11.99 -6.59
CA TYR A 25 3.22 -12.59 -5.29
C TYR A 25 3.73 -14.04 -5.20
N GLY A 26 3.70 -14.79 -6.31
CA GLY A 26 4.15 -16.18 -6.36
C GLY A 26 5.62 -16.36 -6.00
N LEU A 27 6.46 -15.40 -6.41
CA LEU A 27 7.90 -15.43 -6.17
C LEU A 27 8.27 -15.20 -4.69
N LEU A 28 7.48 -14.40 -3.98
CA LEU A 28 7.64 -14.16 -2.53
C LEU A 28 7.32 -15.39 -1.65
N ARG A 29 6.54 -16.35 -2.18
CA ARG A 29 6.24 -17.61 -1.48
C ARG A 29 7.28 -18.70 -1.72
N LEU A 30 8.14 -18.53 -2.72
CA LEU A 30 9.14 -19.52 -3.09
C LEU A 30 10.24 -19.58 -2.01
N SER A 31 10.56 -20.78 -1.52
CA SER A 31 11.66 -20.99 -0.56
C SER A 31 13.02 -20.75 -1.24
N GLU A 32 14.05 -20.43 -0.46
CA GLU A 32 15.40 -20.17 -0.99
C GLU A 32 15.93 -21.33 -1.86
N GLN A 33 15.72 -22.57 -1.42
CA GLN A 33 16.08 -23.78 -2.18
C GLN A 33 15.37 -23.87 -3.54
N MET A 34 14.12 -23.43 -3.61
CA MET A 34 13.34 -23.45 -4.85
C MET A 34 13.72 -22.27 -5.74
N ARG A 35 14.09 -21.11 -5.18
CA ARG A 35 14.65 -19.97 -5.93
C ARG A 35 15.95 -20.37 -6.63
N ASP A 36 16.83 -21.09 -5.93
CA ASP A 36 18.07 -21.62 -6.52
C ASP A 36 17.79 -22.66 -7.61
N ARG A 37 16.84 -23.57 -7.35
CA ARG A 37 16.46 -24.60 -8.33
C ARG A 37 15.90 -24.03 -9.63
N TYR A 38 15.10 -22.97 -9.53
CA TYR A 38 14.49 -22.30 -10.68
C TYR A 38 15.32 -21.11 -11.21
N HIS A 39 16.54 -20.89 -10.69
CA HIS A 39 17.44 -19.80 -11.08
C HIS A 39 16.77 -18.42 -11.07
N VAL A 40 15.95 -18.17 -10.06
CA VAL A 40 15.24 -16.89 -9.90
C VAL A 40 16.27 -15.80 -9.53
N PRO A 41 16.36 -14.69 -10.28
CA PRO A 41 17.34 -13.63 -9.99
C PRO A 41 16.93 -12.84 -8.74
N VAL A 42 17.73 -12.96 -7.67
CA VAL A 42 17.53 -12.25 -6.40
C VAL A 42 18.64 -11.22 -6.18
N MET A 43 18.25 -9.98 -5.90
CA MET A 43 19.16 -8.92 -5.49
C MET A 43 19.11 -8.76 -3.98
N LYS A 44 20.20 -9.16 -3.29
CA LYS A 44 20.34 -9.01 -1.83
C LYS A 44 21.12 -7.72 -1.53
N VAL A 45 20.51 -6.80 -0.79
CA VAL A 45 21.09 -5.53 -0.36
C VAL A 45 21.15 -5.52 1.16
N VAL A 46 22.37 -5.58 1.71
CA VAL A 46 22.60 -5.43 3.15
C VAL A 46 22.92 -3.97 3.43
N LEU A 47 22.14 -3.36 4.31
CA LEU A 47 22.29 -1.98 4.72
C LEU A 47 22.71 -1.94 6.19
N ASN A 48 23.85 -1.31 6.46
CA ASN A 48 24.32 -1.09 7.81
C ASN A 48 24.05 0.37 8.22
N PRO A 49 23.11 0.62 9.15
CA PRO A 49 22.70 1.97 9.52
C PRO A 49 23.83 2.82 10.16
N GLU A 50 24.86 2.17 10.71
CA GLU A 50 25.97 2.88 11.37
C GLU A 50 27.14 3.19 10.45
N THR A 51 27.34 2.41 9.38
CA THR A 51 28.50 2.58 8.50
C THR A 51 28.12 3.19 7.17
N ASP A 52 26.92 2.92 6.66
CA ASP A 52 26.51 3.39 5.34
C ASP A 52 26.19 4.88 5.31
N LYS A 53 26.78 5.58 4.34
CA LYS A 53 26.55 7.01 4.09
C LYS A 53 25.12 7.31 3.62
N CYS A 54 24.39 6.30 3.13
CA CYS A 54 23.01 6.40 2.68
C CYS A 54 22.06 6.98 3.75
N PHE A 55 22.31 6.66 5.03
CA PHE A 55 21.46 7.10 6.15
C PHE A 55 21.78 8.53 6.63
N GLY A 56 22.68 9.23 5.94
CA GLY A 56 23.05 10.61 6.23
C GLY A 56 24.10 10.74 7.33
N ASP A 57 24.33 11.99 7.73
CA ASP A 57 25.33 12.38 8.71
C ASP A 57 24.93 11.98 10.15
N ARG A 58 25.87 12.18 11.08
CA ARG A 58 25.73 11.82 12.51
C ARG A 58 24.46 12.37 13.17
N THR A 59 23.99 13.55 12.76
CA THR A 59 22.75 14.17 13.23
C THR A 59 21.50 13.50 12.65
N ALA A 60 21.52 13.14 11.36
CA ALA A 60 20.43 12.42 10.70
C ALA A 60 20.25 11.03 11.32
N ARG A 61 21.36 10.31 11.56
CA ARG A 61 21.37 9.01 12.25
C ARG A 61 20.83 9.11 13.68
N PHE A 62 21.16 10.18 14.40
CA PHE A 62 20.62 10.41 15.74
C PHE A 62 19.09 10.61 15.71
N MET A 63 18.57 11.38 14.76
CA MET A 63 17.12 11.56 14.57
C MET A 63 16.42 10.25 14.18
N LEU A 64 17.02 9.47 13.28
CA LEU A 64 16.50 8.17 12.85
C LEU A 64 16.41 7.20 14.02
N ASN A 65 17.44 7.15 14.88
CA ASN A 65 17.48 6.24 16.01
C ASN A 65 16.50 6.61 17.13
N ASN A 66 16.20 7.91 17.33
CA ASN A 66 15.38 8.36 18.48
C ASN A 66 13.92 8.67 18.14
N PHE A 67 13.59 8.99 16.88
CA PHE A 67 12.28 9.57 16.54
C PHE A 67 11.57 8.92 15.36
N LEU A 68 12.30 8.57 14.29
CA LEU A 68 11.70 8.16 13.01
C LEU A 68 11.74 6.65 12.75
N GLY A 69 12.70 5.91 13.32
CA GLY A 69 12.91 4.52 12.97
C GLY A 69 13.57 4.35 11.59
N TYR A 70 14.29 3.24 11.42
CA TYR A 70 14.95 2.91 10.15
C TYR A 70 14.04 2.14 9.18
N ASP A 71 13.01 1.49 9.73
CA ASP A 71 11.95 0.77 9.03
C ASP A 71 11.12 1.69 8.13
N ASP A 72 10.74 2.88 8.60
CA ASP A 72 9.99 3.87 7.81
C ASP A 72 10.79 4.38 6.60
N VAL A 73 12.09 4.62 6.78
CA VAL A 73 12.99 5.03 5.68
C VAL A 73 13.17 3.91 4.66
N LEU A 74 13.27 2.67 5.13
CA LEU A 74 13.38 1.51 4.26
C LEU A 74 12.10 1.31 3.43
N ILE A 75 10.93 1.39 4.07
CA ILE A 75 9.63 1.30 3.40
C ILE A 75 9.47 2.46 2.40
N GLY A 76 9.92 3.67 2.75
CA GLY A 76 9.94 4.82 1.83
C GLY A 76 10.77 4.55 0.58
N SER A 77 11.94 3.92 0.74
CA SER A 77 12.83 3.55 -0.37
C SER A 77 12.19 2.50 -1.28
N ILE A 78 11.53 1.49 -0.68
CA ILE A 78 10.79 0.46 -1.43
C ILE A 78 9.58 1.06 -2.15
N LYS A 79 8.88 2.01 -1.52
CA LYS A 79 7.76 2.73 -2.16
C LYS A 79 8.22 3.50 -3.40
N GLN A 80 9.38 4.17 -3.32
CA GLN A 80 9.96 4.85 -4.48
C GLN A 80 10.34 3.87 -5.60
N LEU A 81 10.81 2.66 -5.25
CA LEU A 81 11.06 1.59 -6.21
C LEU A 81 9.75 1.10 -6.87
N ALA A 82 8.70 0.90 -6.07
CA ALA A 82 7.39 0.49 -6.57
C ALA A 82 6.72 1.55 -7.45
N GLU A 83 6.91 2.84 -7.15
CA GLU A 83 6.44 3.96 -7.98
C GLU A 83 7.03 3.91 -9.39
N ARG A 84 8.31 3.53 -9.54
CA ARG A 84 8.95 3.35 -10.86
C ARG A 84 8.35 2.18 -11.65
N GLU A 85 7.89 1.14 -10.97
CA GLU A 85 7.24 -0.04 -11.59
C GLU A 85 5.71 0.07 -11.57
N ASN A 86 5.16 1.23 -11.95
CA ASN A 86 3.72 1.49 -12.09
C ASN A 86 2.89 1.29 -10.80
N ASN A 87 3.47 1.56 -9.63
CA ASN A 87 2.85 1.34 -8.30
C ASN A 87 2.40 -0.10 -8.03
N ARG A 88 2.99 -1.07 -8.75
CA ARG A 88 2.70 -2.49 -8.55
C ARG A 88 3.78 -3.14 -7.70
N GLY A 89 3.38 -4.17 -6.94
CA GLY A 89 4.30 -5.03 -6.23
C GLY A 89 3.85 -5.37 -4.82
N PHE A 90 4.51 -6.37 -4.26
CA PHE A 90 4.21 -6.97 -2.98
C PHE A 90 5.46 -6.90 -2.11
N VAL A 91 5.27 -6.54 -0.85
CA VAL A 91 6.34 -6.55 0.14
C VAL A 91 5.98 -7.53 1.23
N ARG A 92 6.99 -8.28 1.67
CA ARG A 92 6.88 -9.22 2.77
C ARG A 92 7.97 -8.93 3.78
N ASN A 93 7.59 -8.72 5.03
CA ASN A 93 8.54 -8.77 6.13
C ASN A 93 8.73 -10.23 6.54
N VAL A 94 9.96 -10.73 6.46
CA VAL A 94 10.28 -12.14 6.73
C VAL A 94 10.30 -12.42 8.24
N VAL A 95 10.51 -11.39 9.06
CA VAL A 95 10.67 -11.52 10.52
C VAL A 95 9.35 -11.35 11.27
N THR A 96 8.50 -10.39 10.86
CA THR A 96 7.16 -10.20 11.48
C THR A 96 6.06 -11.04 10.82
N GLY A 97 6.31 -11.57 9.61
CA GLY A 97 5.30 -12.30 8.84
C GLY A 97 4.21 -11.41 8.23
N GLU A 98 4.33 -10.09 8.34
CA GLU A 98 3.36 -9.14 7.81
C GLU A 98 3.51 -8.97 6.29
N HIS A 99 2.37 -9.01 5.60
CA HIS A 99 2.27 -8.87 4.15
C HIS A 99 1.69 -7.49 3.81
N PHE A 100 2.50 -6.63 3.19
CA PHE A 100 2.07 -5.31 2.75
C PHE A 100 1.84 -5.32 1.23
N ARG A 101 0.58 -5.11 0.82
CA ARG A 101 0.22 -4.97 -0.59
C ARG A 101 0.26 -3.50 -0.99
N PHE A 102 1.24 -3.13 -1.80
CA PHE A 102 1.27 -1.80 -2.43
C PHE A 102 0.27 -1.83 -3.58
N VAL A 103 -0.88 -1.18 -3.36
CA VAL A 103 -1.91 -1.02 -4.39
C VAL A 103 -1.73 0.35 -5.04
N ASN A 104 -1.88 0.42 -6.36
CA ASN A 104 -1.81 1.66 -7.13
C ASN A 104 -2.59 2.80 -6.47
N VAL A 105 -1.87 3.81 -5.93
CA VAL A 105 -2.45 5.04 -5.37
C VAL A 105 -3.33 5.79 -6.39
N TRP A 106 -3.04 5.63 -7.69
CA TRP A 106 -3.86 6.16 -8.78
C TRP A 106 -5.29 5.61 -8.81
N MET A 107 -5.48 4.33 -8.45
CA MET A 107 -6.81 3.70 -8.37
C MET A 107 -7.60 4.20 -7.15
N THR A 108 -6.89 4.50 -6.06
CA THR A 108 -7.50 5.02 -4.83
C THR A 108 -8.00 6.45 -5.00
N ARG A 109 -7.30 7.29 -5.77
CA ARG A 109 -7.75 8.68 -6.03
C ARG A 109 -9.04 8.73 -6.83
N THR A 110 -9.20 7.88 -7.85
CA THR A 110 -10.42 7.82 -8.66
C THR A 110 -11.59 7.21 -7.90
N SER A 111 -11.35 6.27 -6.97
CA SER A 111 -12.42 5.65 -6.19
C SER A 111 -13.07 6.63 -5.19
N TYR A 112 -12.30 7.57 -4.61
CA TYR A 112 -12.89 8.62 -3.76
C TYR A 112 -13.84 9.54 -4.54
N LEU A 113 -13.47 9.92 -5.76
CA LEU A 113 -14.33 10.75 -6.63
C LEU A 113 -15.60 9.99 -7.05
N ALA A 114 -15.46 8.72 -7.42
CA ALA A 114 -16.61 7.87 -7.76
C ALA A 114 -17.56 7.69 -6.55
N ALA A 115 -17.01 7.48 -5.35
CA ALA A 115 -17.81 7.36 -4.12
C ALA A 115 -18.56 8.66 -3.79
N ALA A 116 -17.92 9.82 -3.93
CA ALA A 116 -18.56 11.11 -3.73
C ALA A 116 -19.73 11.33 -4.72
N PHE A 117 -19.55 10.96 -5.99
CA PHE A 117 -20.62 11.03 -6.99
C PHE A 117 -21.82 10.14 -6.63
N ILE A 118 -21.56 8.89 -6.22
CA ILE A 118 -22.61 7.95 -5.80
C ILE A 118 -23.40 8.50 -4.60
N MET A 119 -22.72 9.08 -3.61
CA MET A 119 -23.40 9.70 -2.46
C MET A 119 -24.36 10.81 -2.89
N ILE A 120 -23.92 11.73 -3.75
CA ILE A 120 -24.76 12.84 -4.23
C ILE A 120 -26.00 12.30 -4.95
N VAL A 121 -25.79 11.38 -5.90
CA VAL A 121 -26.88 10.78 -6.68
C VAL A 121 -27.89 10.10 -5.76
N PHE A 122 -27.41 9.27 -4.82
CA PHE A 122 -28.27 8.58 -3.87
C PHE A 122 -29.06 9.55 -2.97
N THR A 123 -28.41 10.59 -2.44
CA THR A 123 -29.09 11.61 -1.61
C THR A 123 -30.17 12.35 -2.39
N LEU A 124 -29.92 12.68 -3.66
CA LEU A 124 -30.92 13.32 -4.52
C LEU A 124 -32.11 12.39 -4.79
N PHE A 125 -31.85 11.11 -5.07
CA PHE A 125 -32.92 10.11 -5.26
C PHE A 125 -33.79 9.96 -4.02
N VAL A 126 -33.18 9.79 -2.84
CA VAL A 126 -33.92 9.69 -1.57
C VAL A 126 -34.72 10.96 -1.31
N SER A 127 -34.13 12.13 -1.55
CA SER A 127 -34.80 13.42 -1.37
C SER A 127 -36.01 13.59 -2.32
N MET A 128 -35.88 13.19 -3.59
CA MET A 128 -36.98 13.19 -4.55
C MET A 128 -38.08 12.20 -4.17
N LEU A 129 -37.73 10.99 -3.72
CA LEU A 129 -38.68 9.97 -3.26
C LEU A 129 -39.50 10.46 -2.06
N ILE A 130 -38.86 11.07 -1.07
CA ILE A 130 -39.54 11.61 0.12
C ILE A 130 -40.51 12.73 -0.28
N ARG A 131 -40.08 13.64 -1.17
CA ARG A 131 -40.94 14.74 -1.64
C ARG A 131 -42.13 14.24 -2.44
N TYR A 132 -41.93 13.22 -3.29
CA TYR A 132 -42.99 12.59 -4.04
C TYR A 132 -43.99 11.88 -3.12
N SER A 133 -43.49 11.12 -2.14
CA SER A 133 -44.33 10.48 -1.12
C SER A 133 -45.20 11.51 -0.37
N HIS A 134 -44.64 12.63 0.07
CA HIS A 134 -45.42 13.68 0.74
C HIS A 134 -46.50 14.27 -0.18
N GLN A 135 -46.21 14.50 -1.46
CA GLN A 135 -47.20 15.03 -2.40
C GLN A 135 -48.33 14.02 -2.64
N GLN A 136 -48.00 12.74 -2.79
CA GLN A 136 -48.99 11.69 -3.00
C GLN A 136 -49.88 11.47 -1.78
N VAL A 137 -49.28 11.40 -0.59
CA VAL A 137 -50.03 11.32 0.67
C VAL A 137 -51.00 12.50 0.82
N ARG A 138 -50.58 13.72 0.46
CA ARG A 138 -51.48 14.90 0.50
C ARG A 138 -52.64 14.79 -0.48
N ILE A 139 -52.42 14.24 -1.68
CA ILE A 139 -53.46 14.05 -2.69
C ILE A 139 -54.48 13.01 -2.21
N ASP A 140 -54.03 11.88 -1.66
CA ASP A 140 -54.91 10.84 -1.14
C ASP A 140 -55.79 11.34 0.02
N TYR A 141 -55.24 12.17 0.93
CA TYR A 141 -56.02 12.79 2.00
C TYR A 141 -57.10 13.77 1.48
N ILE A 142 -56.82 14.55 0.43
CA ILE A 142 -57.80 15.47 -0.16
C ILE A 142 -58.92 14.69 -0.86
N LEU A 143 -58.58 13.61 -1.57
CA LEU A 143 -59.57 12.75 -2.23
C LEU A 143 -60.50 12.05 -1.22
N PHE A 144 -59.98 11.61 -0.08
CA PHE A 144 -60.79 10.98 0.98
C PHE A 144 -61.69 11.99 1.73
N SER A 145 -61.33 13.28 1.71
CA SER A 145 -62.10 14.35 2.37
C SER A 145 -63.19 14.96 1.49
N LEU A 146 -63.29 14.58 0.22
CA LEU A 146 -64.23 15.10 -0.78
C LEU A 146 -65.33 14.08 -1.08
#